data_AF-A0A2H0X7A8-F1
#
_entry.id   AF-A0A2H0X7A8-F1
#
_cell.length_a   1.000
_cell.length_b   1.000
_cell.length_c   1.000
_cell.angle_alpha   90.00
_cell.angle_beta   90.00
_cell.angle_gamma   90.00
#
_symmetry.space_group_name_H-M   'P 1'
#
loop_
_entity.id
_entity.type
_entity.pdbx_description
1 polymer ?
#
loop_
_entity_poly.entity_id
_entity_poly.type
_entity_poly.pdbx_seq_one_letter_code
_entity_poly.pdbx_strand_id
1 'polypeptide(L)'
;MSKRILVIAGLSLALVGTVALGVYRAKAQGFENGRDDLIQKLAQKFGLNEADVQAVFEQDRQERQQQMETNFEERLNQAVADGQLTEEQKNLILEKHRQIKDQREQNQGNWQNLTQEQKHQKNQEQRQELQDWATQNNIDLTWLIRKGGH
;
A
#
# COMPACT_ATOMS: atom_id res chain seq x y z
N MET A 1 -24.40 28.25 -5.11
CA MET A 1 -23.12 28.23 -4.36
C MET A 1 -23.36 27.60 -3.00
N SER A 2 -23.02 26.32 -2.83
CA SER A 2 -23.11 25.62 -1.54
C SER A 2 -21.69 25.37 -1.02
N LYS A 3 -21.38 25.98 0.12
CA LYS A 3 -20.09 25.94 0.80
C LYS A 3 -19.82 24.51 1.28
N ARG A 4 -18.72 23.91 0.82
CA ARG A 4 -18.22 22.65 1.38
C ARG A 4 -17.41 22.99 2.62
N ILE A 5 -17.92 22.57 3.77
CA ILE A 5 -17.26 22.68 5.07
C ILE A 5 -16.09 21.69 5.05
N LEU A 6 -14.87 22.21 4.97
CA LEU A 6 -13.65 21.45 5.23
C LEU A 6 -13.59 21.21 6.74
N VAL A 7 -13.90 19.98 7.16
CA VAL A 7 -13.64 19.54 8.53
C VAL A 7 -12.13 19.27 8.63
N ILE A 8 -11.41 20.29 9.07
CA ILE A 8 -10.04 20.15 9.58
C ILE A 8 -10.18 19.55 10.98
N ALA A 9 -10.08 18.23 11.08
CA ALA A 9 -9.84 17.57 12.35
C ALA A 9 -8.33 17.47 12.55
N GLY A 10 -7.77 18.47 13.23
CA GLY A 10 -6.40 18.44 13.73
C GLY A 10 -6.32 17.82 15.14
N LEU A 11 -5.10 17.37 15.46
CA LEU A 11 -4.57 16.96 16.78
C LEU A 11 -5.06 15.58 17.28
N SER A 12 -4.19 14.61 17.57
CA SER A 12 -3.01 14.76 18.44
C SER A 12 -2.11 13.52 18.36
N LEU A 13 -0.79 13.72 18.20
CA LEU A 13 0.22 12.71 18.49
C LEU A 13 0.27 12.50 20.00
N ALA A 14 -0.27 11.38 20.48
CA ALA A 14 0.05 10.84 21.79
C ALA A 14 0.90 9.58 21.59
N LEU A 15 2.23 9.75 21.64
CA LEU A 15 3.15 8.65 21.89
C LEU A 15 2.91 8.14 23.32
N VAL A 16 2.13 7.07 23.45
CA VAL A 16 2.10 6.26 24.66
C VAL A 16 2.35 4.82 24.24
N GLY A 17 3.53 4.33 24.60
CA GLY A 17 3.88 2.93 24.45
C GLY A 17 3.05 2.07 25.41
N THR A 18 2.41 1.06 24.84
CA THR A 18 1.97 -0.13 25.57
C THR A 18 2.16 -1.33 24.63
N VAL A 19 3.18 -2.14 24.95
CA VAL A 19 3.30 -3.50 24.40
C VAL A 19 2.15 -4.31 24.98
N ALA A 20 1.10 -4.51 24.19
CA ALA A 20 0.08 -5.51 24.45
C ALA A 20 0.29 -6.65 23.44
N LEU A 21 1.00 -7.69 23.87
CA LEU A 21 1.08 -8.97 23.18
C LEU A 21 -0.31 -9.60 23.15
N GLY A 22 -1.06 -9.31 22.10
CA GLY A 22 -2.39 -9.84 21.86
C GLY A 22 -2.71 -9.80 20.37
N VAL A 23 -1.82 -10.33 19.54
CA VAL A 23 -2.03 -10.40 18.09
C VAL A 23 -3.08 -11.46 17.82
N TYR A 24 -4.35 -11.05 17.73
CA TYR A 24 -5.32 -11.78 16.92
C TYR A 24 -4.77 -11.80 15.50
N ARG A 25 -4.11 -12.92 15.13
CA ARG A 25 -3.63 -13.15 13.78
C ARG A 25 -4.85 -13.27 12.87
N ALA A 26 -5.29 -12.15 12.31
CA ALA A 26 -6.17 -12.17 11.15
C ALA A 26 -5.43 -12.90 10.03
N LYS A 27 -5.84 -14.13 9.72
CA LYS A 27 -5.32 -14.86 8.56
C LYS A 27 -5.88 -14.20 7.30
N ALA A 28 -5.05 -13.38 6.64
CA ALA A 28 -5.36 -12.81 5.34
C ALA A 28 -5.19 -13.91 4.27
N GLN A 29 -6.26 -14.65 4.01
CA GLN A 29 -6.32 -15.68 2.97
C GLN A 29 -6.36 -15.00 1.59
N GLY A 30 -5.20 -14.76 0.99
CA GLY A 30 -5.21 -14.22 -0.37
C GLY A 30 -3.98 -14.35 -1.26
N PHE A 31 -2.90 -14.90 -0.74
CA PHE A 31 -1.69 -15.24 -1.49
C PHE A 31 -1.04 -16.52 -0.93
N GLU A 32 -1.85 -17.37 -0.27
CA GLU A 32 -1.42 -18.48 0.60
C GLU A 32 -0.72 -19.62 -0.18
N ASN A 33 -1.22 -20.02 -1.35
CA ASN A 33 -0.81 -21.30 -1.95
C ASN A 33 0.68 -21.46 -2.31
N GLY A 34 1.40 -20.39 -2.66
CA GLY A 34 2.82 -20.46 -3.03
C GLY A 34 3.78 -20.15 -1.89
N ARG A 35 3.43 -19.18 -1.04
CA ARG A 35 4.25 -18.78 0.10
C ARG A 35 4.17 -19.83 1.21
N ASP A 36 2.99 -20.37 1.46
CA ASP A 36 2.79 -21.34 2.52
C ASP A 36 3.47 -22.67 2.15
N ASP A 37 3.45 -23.06 0.87
CA ASP A 37 4.23 -24.19 0.34
C ASP A 37 5.75 -23.99 0.55
N LEU A 38 6.28 -22.78 0.32
CA LEU A 38 7.69 -22.49 0.58
C LEU A 38 8.03 -22.53 2.08
N ILE A 39 7.19 -21.95 2.93
CA ILE A 39 7.34 -21.98 4.39
C ILE A 39 7.38 -23.43 4.87
N GLN A 40 6.43 -24.25 4.41
CA GLN A 40 6.35 -25.67 4.74
C GLN A 40 7.59 -26.45 4.26
N LYS A 41 8.05 -26.21 3.03
CA LYS A 41 9.27 -26.84 2.48
C LYS A 41 10.53 -26.47 3.26
N LEU A 42 10.66 -25.20 3.67
CA LEU A 42 11.80 -24.73 4.47
C LEU A 42 11.77 -25.35 5.88
N ALA A 43 10.60 -25.35 6.51
CA ALA A 43 10.39 -25.97 7.82
C ALA A 43 10.76 -27.46 7.78
N GLN A 44 10.26 -28.21 6.79
CA GLN A 44 10.55 -29.64 6.64
C GLN A 44 12.02 -29.92 6.30
N LYS A 45 12.60 -29.19 5.34
CA LYS A 45 13.98 -29.45 4.87
C LYS A 45 15.04 -29.19 5.94
N PHE A 46 14.81 -28.21 6.79
CA PHE A 46 15.77 -27.80 7.82
C PHE A 46 15.33 -28.16 9.24
N GLY A 47 14.20 -28.83 9.41
CA GLY A 47 13.67 -29.23 10.72
C GLY A 47 13.28 -28.04 11.61
N LEU A 48 12.79 -26.95 11.02
CA LEU A 48 12.41 -25.72 11.73
C LEU A 48 10.92 -25.73 12.10
N ASN A 49 10.56 -24.91 13.09
CA ASN A 49 9.15 -24.67 13.42
C ASN A 49 8.49 -23.81 12.32
N GLU A 50 7.38 -24.28 11.76
CA GLU A 50 6.67 -23.60 10.67
C GLU A 50 6.16 -22.21 11.06
N ALA A 51 5.68 -22.04 12.29
CA ALA A 51 5.17 -20.76 12.78
C ALA A 51 6.28 -19.71 12.95
N ASP A 52 7.50 -20.15 13.30
CA ASP A 52 8.67 -19.28 13.40
C ASP A 52 9.13 -18.85 12.01
N VAL A 53 9.17 -19.78 11.05
CA VAL A 53 9.47 -19.46 9.64
C VAL A 53 8.43 -18.48 9.11
N GLN A 54 7.13 -18.72 9.34
CA GLN A 54 6.06 -17.80 8.96
C GLN A 54 6.25 -16.40 9.58
N ALA A 55 6.66 -16.32 10.85
CA ALA A 55 6.89 -15.05 11.52
C ALA A 55 8.03 -14.25 10.85
N VAL A 56 9.12 -14.91 10.45
CA VAL A 56 10.23 -14.27 9.73
C VAL A 56 9.75 -13.70 8.39
N PHE A 57 8.95 -14.44 7.62
CA PHE A 57 8.41 -13.95 6.34
C PHE A 57 7.49 -12.74 6.53
N GLU A 58 6.67 -12.74 7.58
CA GLU A 58 5.79 -11.60 7.87
C GLU A 58 6.58 -10.38 8.34
N GLN A 59 7.62 -10.58 9.16
CA GLN A 59 8.53 -9.51 9.57
C GLN A 59 9.24 -8.89 8.36
N ASP A 60 9.88 -9.70 7.52
CA ASP A 60 10.55 -9.24 6.30
C ASP A 60 9.58 -8.51 5.35
N ARG A 61 8.34 -8.99 5.24
CA ARG A 61 7.29 -8.31 4.47
C ARG A 61 6.99 -6.92 5.04
N GLN A 62 6.84 -6.80 6.35
CA GLN A 62 6.57 -5.52 7.02
C GLN A 62 7.74 -4.55 6.88
N GLU A 63 8.97 -5.04 7.08
CA GLU A 63 10.20 -4.25 6.90
C GLU A 63 10.30 -3.72 5.46
N ARG A 64 10.07 -4.56 4.46
CA ARG A 64 10.06 -4.12 3.06
C ARG A 64 8.94 -3.12 2.75
N GLN A 65 7.76 -3.27 3.36
CA GLN A 65 6.68 -2.30 3.18
C GLN A 65 7.07 -0.93 3.74
N GLN A 66 7.61 -0.88 4.95
CA GLN A 66 8.09 0.35 5.58
C GLN A 66 9.22 1.00 4.76
N GLN A 67 10.15 0.18 4.26
CA GLN A 67 11.23 0.68 3.40
C GLN A 67 10.68 1.26 2.09
N MET A 68 9.68 0.63 1.47
CA MET A 68 9.06 1.18 0.26
C MET A 68 8.33 2.50 0.53
N GLU A 69 7.63 2.63 1.66
CA GLU A 69 6.96 3.87 2.06
C GLU A 69 7.97 4.99 2.31
N THR A 70 9.06 4.68 3.02
CA THR A 70 10.16 5.62 3.28
C THR A 70 10.79 6.11 1.97
N ASN A 71 11.18 5.17 1.09
CA ASN A 71 11.78 5.50 -0.21
C ASN A 71 10.82 6.32 -1.09
N PHE A 72 9.51 6.06 -0.99
CA PHE A 72 8.50 6.81 -1.72
C PHE A 72 8.43 8.26 -1.25
N GLU A 73 8.40 8.47 0.06
CA GLU A 73 8.39 9.81 0.66
C GLU A 73 9.68 10.58 0.36
N GLU A 74 10.85 9.93 0.52
CA GLU A 74 12.15 10.52 0.19
C GLU A 74 12.23 10.97 -1.26
N ARG A 75 11.76 10.16 -2.21
CA ARG A 75 11.72 10.53 -3.62
C ARG A 75 10.84 11.75 -3.87
N LEU A 76 9.70 11.88 -3.18
CA LEU A 76 8.85 13.06 -3.31
C LEU A 76 9.48 14.29 -2.66
N ASN A 77 10.13 14.15 -1.51
CA ASN A 77 10.89 15.23 -0.88
C ASN A 77 12.00 15.75 -1.79
N GLN A 78 12.73 14.85 -2.45
CA GLN A 78 13.74 15.22 -3.44
C GLN A 78 13.10 15.96 -4.63
N ALA A 79 11.97 15.48 -5.15
CA ALA A 79 11.26 16.14 -6.23
C ALA A 79 10.75 17.55 -5.88
N VAL A 80 10.39 17.80 -4.62
CA VAL A 80 10.10 19.16 -4.13
C VAL A 80 11.36 20.01 -4.09
N ALA A 81 12.46 19.47 -3.53
CA ALA A 81 13.75 20.16 -3.48
C ALA A 81 14.27 20.53 -4.87
N ASP A 82 14.06 19.66 -5.85
CA ASP A 82 14.43 19.85 -7.26
C ASP A 82 13.44 20.77 -8.02
N GLY A 83 12.36 21.22 -7.38
CA GLY A 83 11.34 22.08 -7.97
C GLY A 83 10.42 21.40 -8.99
N GLN A 84 10.44 20.06 -9.05
CA GLN A 84 9.57 19.27 -9.92
C GLN A 84 8.14 19.12 -9.35
N LEU A 85 7.99 19.24 -8.04
CA LEU A 85 6.73 19.23 -7.32
C LEU A 85 6.65 20.42 -6.36
N THR A 86 5.44 20.88 -6.07
CA THR A 86 5.20 21.73 -4.90
C THR A 86 4.94 20.87 -3.65
N GLU A 87 5.07 21.48 -2.47
CA GLU A 87 4.71 20.81 -1.20
C GLU A 87 3.23 20.37 -1.17
N GLU A 88 2.33 21.17 -1.75
CA GLU A 88 0.92 20.80 -1.89
C GLU A 88 0.73 19.57 -2.78
N GLN A 89 1.45 19.50 -3.90
CA GLN A 89 1.40 18.34 -4.79
C GLN A 89 1.95 17.08 -4.13
N LYS A 90 3.05 17.19 -3.37
CA LYS A 90 3.57 16.08 -2.55
C LYS A 90 2.50 15.54 -1.61
N ASN A 91 1.84 16.43 -0.86
CA ASN A 91 0.82 16.03 0.11
C ASN A 91 -0.38 15.35 -0.56
N LEU A 92 -0.81 15.84 -1.74
CA LEU A 92 -1.85 15.20 -2.53
C LEU A 92 -1.45 13.80 -2.99
N ILE A 93 -0.20 13.62 -3.43
CA ILE A 93 0.33 12.31 -3.84
C ILE A 93 0.36 11.33 -2.67
N LEU A 94 0.85 11.75 -1.50
CA LEU A 94 0.91 10.91 -0.29
C LEU A 94 -0.49 10.45 0.13
N GLU A 95 -1.46 11.37 0.15
CA GLU A 95 -2.84 11.05 0.49
C GLU A 95 -3.46 10.09 -0.52
N LYS A 96 -3.28 10.33 -1.82
CA LYS A 96 -3.80 9.45 -2.87
C LYS A 96 -3.14 8.07 -2.83
N HIS A 97 -1.84 8.00 -2.53
CA HIS A 97 -1.11 6.74 -2.35
C HIS A 97 -1.71 5.91 -1.21
N ARG A 98 -1.96 6.54 -0.05
CA ARG A 98 -2.61 5.90 1.10
C ARG A 98 -4.01 5.40 0.74
N GLN A 99 -4.82 6.22 0.08
CA GLN A 99 -6.15 5.82 -0.39
C GLN A 99 -6.10 4.57 -1.29
N ILE A 100 -5.17 4.52 -2.25
CA ILE A 100 -4.99 3.36 -3.12
C ILE A 100 -4.56 2.13 -2.33
N LYS A 101 -3.65 2.28 -1.36
CA LYS A 101 -3.21 1.19 -0.49
C LYS A 101 -4.38 0.60 0.30
N ASP A 102 -5.15 1.46 0.97
CA ASP A 102 -6.33 1.05 1.75
C ASP A 102 -7.36 0.34 0.86
N GLN A 103 -7.64 0.86 -0.34
CA GLN A 103 -8.53 0.23 -1.31
C GLN A 103 -8.02 -1.15 -1.76
N ARG A 104 -6.72 -1.31 -1.95
CA ARG A 104 -6.13 -2.62 -2.34
C ARG A 104 -6.29 -3.63 -1.22
N GLU A 105 -6.02 -3.24 0.01
CA GLU A 105 -6.16 -4.09 1.20
C GLU A 105 -7.61 -4.54 1.39
N GLN A 106 -8.57 -3.60 1.31
CA GLN A 106 -10.01 -3.90 1.39
C GLN A 106 -10.48 -4.84 0.28
N ASN A 107 -9.85 -4.78 -0.89
CA ASN A 107 -10.23 -5.59 -2.04
C ASN A 107 -9.43 -6.90 -2.21
N GLN A 108 -8.46 -7.22 -1.34
CA GLN A 108 -7.56 -8.37 -1.54
C GLN A 108 -8.28 -9.71 -1.82
N GLY A 109 -9.41 -9.97 -1.16
CA GLY A 109 -10.22 -11.18 -1.40
C GLY A 109 -11.15 -11.08 -2.62
N ASN A 110 -11.52 -9.86 -3.03
CA ASN A 110 -12.50 -9.65 -4.09
C ASN A 110 -11.95 -9.94 -5.49
N TRP A 111 -10.64 -9.80 -5.68
CA TRP A 111 -10.00 -10.00 -7.00
C TRP A 111 -9.91 -11.46 -7.44
N GLN A 112 -9.93 -12.42 -6.51
CA GLN A 112 -9.80 -13.83 -6.83
C GLN A 112 -11.01 -14.39 -7.58
N ASN A 113 -12.19 -13.81 -7.31
CA ASN A 113 -13.46 -14.26 -7.88
C ASN A 113 -13.81 -13.58 -9.21
N LEU A 114 -13.00 -12.63 -9.68
CA LEU A 114 -13.26 -11.90 -10.92
C LEU A 114 -12.75 -12.66 -12.15
N THR A 115 -13.55 -12.66 -13.21
CA THR A 115 -13.10 -13.10 -14.54
C THR A 115 -12.01 -12.17 -15.08
N GLN A 116 -11.27 -12.61 -16.10
CA GLN A 116 -10.24 -11.74 -16.70
C GLN A 116 -10.83 -10.46 -17.30
N GLU A 117 -12.01 -10.55 -17.89
CA GLU A 117 -12.73 -9.38 -18.42
C GLU A 117 -13.10 -8.39 -17.30
N GLN A 118 -13.64 -8.89 -16.19
CA GLN A 118 -13.97 -8.05 -15.03
C GLN A 118 -12.72 -7.42 -14.40
N LYS A 119 -11.61 -8.17 -14.31
CA LYS A 119 -10.32 -7.64 -13.85
C LYS A 119 -9.82 -6.53 -14.78
N HIS A 120 -9.90 -6.76 -16.09
CA HIS A 120 -9.51 -5.75 -17.07
C HIS A 120 -10.37 -4.49 -16.92
N GLN A 121 -11.68 -4.63 -16.83
CA GLN A 121 -12.59 -3.50 -16.67
C GLN A 121 -12.27 -2.71 -15.39
N LYS A 122 -12.13 -3.37 -14.24
CA LYS A 122 -11.75 -2.69 -12.99
C LYS A 122 -10.41 -1.96 -13.09
N ASN A 123 -9.42 -2.57 -13.75
CA ASN A 123 -8.12 -1.93 -13.96
C ASN A 123 -8.23 -0.70 -14.89
N GLN A 124 -9.10 -0.73 -15.91
CA GLN A 124 -9.38 0.43 -16.75
C GLN A 124 -10.04 1.56 -15.96
N GLU A 125 -11.07 1.23 -15.17
CA GLU A 125 -11.77 2.19 -14.31
C GLU A 125 -10.82 2.85 -13.32
N GLN A 126 -9.98 2.06 -12.62
CA GLN A 126 -8.96 2.60 -11.72
C GLN A 126 -7.95 3.47 -12.45
N ARG A 127 -7.50 3.07 -13.64
CA ARG A 127 -6.55 3.86 -14.43
C ARG A 127 -7.17 5.21 -14.84
N GLN A 128 -8.43 5.21 -15.26
CA GLN A 128 -9.13 6.44 -15.64
C GLN A 128 -9.30 7.37 -14.42
N GLU A 129 -9.72 6.84 -13.28
CA GLU A 129 -9.85 7.61 -12.04
C GLU A 129 -8.53 8.29 -11.67
N LEU A 130 -7.41 7.56 -11.76
CA LEU A 130 -6.10 8.11 -11.46
C LEU A 130 -5.63 9.14 -12.48
N GLN A 131 -5.94 8.97 -13.77
CA GLN A 131 -5.64 9.95 -14.81
C GLN A 131 -6.42 11.25 -14.61
N ASP A 132 -7.70 11.14 -14.29
CA ASP A 132 -8.55 12.31 -14.04
C ASP A 132 -8.08 13.05 -12.79
N TRP A 133 -7.79 12.32 -11.71
CA TRP A 133 -7.22 12.89 -10.49
C TRP A 133 -5.88 13.60 -10.75
N ALA A 134 -4.97 12.97 -11.50
CA ALA A 134 -3.67 13.53 -11.81
C ALA A 134 -3.79 14.82 -12.63
N THR A 135 -4.66 14.82 -13.64
CA THR A 135 -4.94 15.99 -14.50
C THR A 135 -5.53 17.15 -13.69
N GLN A 136 -6.53 16.88 -12.84
CA GLN A 136 -7.18 17.90 -12.01
C GLN A 136 -6.22 18.59 -11.03
N ASN A 137 -5.20 17.86 -10.57
CA ASN A 137 -4.21 18.37 -9.62
C ASN A 137 -2.89 18.79 -10.30
N ASN A 138 -2.83 18.76 -11.63
CA ASN A 138 -1.64 19.06 -12.43
C ASN A 138 -0.40 18.25 -11.97
N ILE A 139 -0.60 16.96 -11.69
CA ILE A 139 0.44 16.03 -11.23
C ILE A 139 0.69 15.01 -12.34
N ASP A 140 1.97 14.68 -12.61
CA ASP A 140 2.28 13.54 -13.46
C ASP A 140 1.93 12.24 -12.73
N LEU A 141 1.08 11.42 -13.36
CA LEU A 141 0.64 10.14 -12.83
C LEU A 141 1.82 9.16 -12.55
N THR A 142 2.97 9.35 -13.19
CA THR A 142 4.19 8.58 -12.93
C THR A 142 4.70 8.71 -11.48
N TRP A 143 4.29 9.75 -10.76
CA TRP A 143 4.58 9.87 -9.33
C TRP A 143 3.84 8.85 -8.48
N LEU A 144 2.63 8.41 -8.87
CA LEU A 144 1.87 7.39 -8.15
C LEU A 144 2.09 5.98 -8.69
N ILE A 145 2.22 5.84 -10.01
CA ILE A 145 2.37 4.55 -10.65
C ILE A 145 3.86 4.32 -10.88
N ARG A 146 4.45 3.38 -10.14
CA ARG A 146 5.75 2.82 -10.49
C ARG A 146 5.64 2.31 -11.93
N LYS A 147 6.37 2.90 -12.87
CA LYS A 147 6.51 2.33 -14.22
C LYS A 147 6.82 0.86 -14.02
N GLY A 148 5.92 -0.02 -14.49
CA GLY A 148 6.17 -1.44 -14.48
C GLY A 148 7.53 -1.66 -15.12
N GLY A 149 8.39 -2.42 -14.43
CA GLY A 149 9.65 -2.82 -15.03
C GLY A 149 9.32 -3.54 -16.33
N HIS A 150 9.73 -2.94 -17.45
CA HIS A 150 9.99 -3.69 -18.67
C HIS A 150 11.29 -4.46 -18.47
#